data_AF-A0A3R7HMP3-F1
#
_entry.id   AF-A0A3R7HMP3-F1
#
_cell.length_a   1.000
_cell.length_b   1.000
_cell.length_c   1.000
_cell.angle_alpha   90.00
_cell.angle_beta   90.00
_cell.angle_gamma   90.00
#
_symmetry.space_group_name_H-M   'P 1'
#
loop_
_entity.id
_entity.type
_entity.pdbx_description
1 polymer ?
#
loop_
_entity_poly.entity_id
_entity_poly.type
_entity_poly.pdbx_seq_one_letter_code
_entity_poly.pdbx_strand_id
1 'polypeptide(L)'
;MTSPASQAPEADRTADEGPETLDETPRPEPAPVLSKGMSGAEVLEMQRRLNQIGRSLKVEEDGQYNGNEVRAISRYQNMFGVEGDPQGVYGPATRSSLESRTQV
;
A
#
# COMPACT_ATOMS: atom_id res chain seq x y z
N MET A 1 30.67 2.15 29.89
CA MET A 1 29.61 2.74 29.03
C MET A 1 30.19 2.85 27.63
N THR A 2 29.74 2.04 26.67
CA THR A 2 30.12 2.19 25.26
C THR A 2 28.82 2.25 24.45
N SER A 3 28.59 3.37 23.79
CA SER A 3 27.45 3.58 22.90
C SER A 3 27.77 3.05 21.50
N PRO A 4 26.81 2.43 20.78
CA PRO A 4 26.98 2.00 19.40
C PRO A 4 26.63 3.14 18.43
N ALA A 5 27.40 3.28 17.34
CA ALA A 5 27.01 4.09 16.18
C ALA A 5 27.48 3.39 14.89
N SER A 6 26.53 2.81 14.16
CA SER A 6 26.62 2.32 12.78
C SER A 6 25.20 1.86 12.43
N GLN A 7 24.56 2.19 11.31
CA GLN A 7 24.98 2.78 10.05
C GLN A 7 23.66 3.18 9.37
N ALA A 8 23.56 4.38 8.79
CA ALA A 8 22.44 4.75 7.93
C ALA A 8 22.69 4.18 6.54
N PRO A 9 21.70 3.58 5.84
CA PRO A 9 21.87 3.28 4.43
C PRO A 9 21.64 4.56 3.62
N GLU A 10 22.57 4.78 2.71
CA GLU A 10 22.66 5.89 1.78
C GLU A 10 21.46 5.88 0.84
N ALA A 11 20.68 6.96 0.85
CA ALA A 11 19.68 7.21 -0.16
C ALA A 11 20.42 7.62 -1.45
N ASP A 12 20.47 6.67 -2.37
CA ASP A 12 20.93 6.85 -3.74
C ASP A 12 20.23 8.04 -4.38
N ARG A 13 21.03 9.05 -4.75
CA ARG A 13 20.61 10.15 -5.61
C ARG A 13 20.71 9.67 -7.05
N THR A 14 19.56 9.45 -7.67
CA THR A 14 19.41 9.63 -9.13
C THR A 14 18.17 10.48 -9.37
N ALA A 15 18.40 11.78 -9.48
CA ALA A 15 17.51 12.71 -10.16
C ALA A 15 18.30 13.18 -11.38
N ASP A 16 17.90 12.74 -12.58
CA ASP A 16 18.06 13.48 -13.83
C ASP A 16 17.23 12.86 -14.97
N GLU A 17 16.80 13.72 -15.89
CA GLU A 17 16.14 13.48 -17.20
C GLU A 17 14.63 13.18 -17.19
N GLY A 18 13.72 14.01 -17.74
CA GLY A 18 13.80 15.26 -18.51
C GLY A 18 12.37 15.75 -18.82
N PRO A 19 12.14 17.01 -19.26
CA PRO A 19 10.81 17.49 -19.61
C PRO A 19 10.55 17.23 -21.09
N GLU A 20 9.72 16.23 -21.43
CA GLU A 20 9.13 16.11 -22.76
C GLU A 20 7.60 16.26 -22.67
N THR A 21 7.15 17.37 -23.23
CA THR A 21 5.76 17.74 -23.49
C THR A 21 5.12 16.82 -24.52
N LEU A 22 4.04 16.09 -24.19
CA LEU A 22 2.98 15.76 -25.14
C LEU A 22 1.63 15.67 -24.40
N ASP A 23 0.61 16.29 -25.02
CA ASP A 23 -0.79 16.31 -24.64
C ASP A 23 -1.36 14.88 -24.64
N GLU A 24 -1.35 14.21 -23.49
CA GLU A 24 -2.07 12.97 -23.28
C GLU A 24 -3.09 13.20 -22.16
N THR A 25 -4.36 13.03 -22.50
CA THR A 25 -5.42 12.82 -21.52
C THR A 25 -4.88 11.84 -20.49
N PRO A 26 -4.82 12.16 -19.18
CA PRO A 26 -4.23 11.25 -18.21
C PRO A 26 -5.00 9.94 -18.26
N ARG A 27 -4.45 8.96 -18.98
CA ARG A 27 -4.91 7.59 -18.92
C ARG A 27 -4.71 7.23 -17.44
N PRO A 28 -5.75 6.75 -16.74
CA PRO A 28 -5.59 6.39 -15.34
C PRO A 28 -4.45 5.37 -15.28
N GLU A 29 -3.31 5.80 -14.75
CA GLU A 29 -2.19 4.91 -14.54
C GLU A 29 -2.66 3.78 -13.62
N PRO A 30 -2.20 2.54 -13.83
CA PRO A 30 -2.56 1.45 -12.95
C PRO A 30 -2.15 1.83 -11.52
N ALA A 31 -3.12 1.81 -10.61
CA ALA A 31 -2.88 2.20 -9.23
C ALA A 31 -1.75 1.35 -8.61
N PRO A 32 -0.85 1.97 -7.82
CA PRO A 32 0.39 1.33 -7.38
C PRO A 32 0.11 0.12 -6.49
N VAL A 33 0.96 -0.91 -6.57
CA VAL A 33 0.91 -2.06 -5.66
C VAL A 33 1.49 -1.64 -4.31
N LEU A 34 0.73 -1.81 -3.22
CA LEU A 34 1.18 -1.43 -1.88
C LEU A 34 1.75 -2.61 -1.12
N SER A 35 2.88 -2.39 -0.48
CA SER A 35 3.63 -3.41 0.26
C SER A 35 4.30 -2.81 1.50
N LYS A 36 4.80 -3.69 2.38
CA LYS A 36 5.38 -3.28 3.67
C LYS A 36 6.49 -2.25 3.49
N GLY A 37 6.43 -1.16 4.24
CA GLY A 37 7.36 -0.05 4.22
C GLY A 37 6.91 1.13 3.36
N MET A 38 5.85 0.97 2.55
CA MET A 38 5.25 2.07 1.80
C MET A 38 4.38 2.95 2.70
N SER A 39 4.21 4.21 2.31
CA SER A 39 3.36 5.18 3.01
C SER A 39 2.74 6.18 2.04
N GLY A 40 1.67 6.85 2.47
CA GLY A 40 1.00 7.92 1.72
C GLY A 40 -0.51 7.74 1.60
N ALA A 41 -1.11 8.56 0.73
CA ALA A 41 -2.56 8.64 0.56
C ALA A 41 -3.20 7.30 0.12
N GLU A 42 -2.52 6.55 -0.75
CA GLU A 42 -2.98 5.24 -1.21
C GLU A 42 -3.07 4.22 -0.06
N VAL A 43 -2.11 4.25 0.87
CA VAL A 43 -2.12 3.39 2.06
C VAL A 43 -3.24 3.82 3.00
N LEU A 44 -3.41 5.12 3.21
CA LEU A 44 -4.48 5.67 4.03
C LEU A 44 -5.86 5.29 3.50
N GLU A 45 -6.05 5.35 2.18
CA GLU A 45 -7.28 4.90 1.55
C GLU A 45 -7.52 3.40 1.77
N MET A 46 -6.50 2.57 1.53
CA MET A 46 -6.59 1.13 1.82
C MET A 46 -6.97 0.88 3.29
N GLN A 47 -6.40 1.62 4.24
CA GLN A 47 -6.68 1.50 5.68
C GLN A 47 -8.15 1.84 5.98
N ARG A 48 -8.66 2.94 5.40
CA ARG A 48 -10.08 3.32 5.51
C ARG A 48 -11.01 2.25 4.95
N ARG A 49 -10.69 1.69 3.79
CA ARG A 49 -11.46 0.60 3.19
C ARG A 49 -11.48 -0.64 4.10
N LEU A 50 -10.32 -1.05 4.62
CA LEU A 50 -10.26 -2.16 5.58
C LEU A 50 -11.11 -1.90 6.83
N ASN A 51 -11.09 -0.66 7.34
CA ASN A 51 -11.86 -0.26 8.51
C ASN A 51 -13.37 -0.25 8.27
N GLN A 52 -13.82 0.06 7.06
CA GLN A 52 -15.24 -0.06 6.68
C GLN A 52 -15.74 -1.51 6.72
N ILE A 53 -14.88 -2.49 6.39
CA ILE A 53 -15.24 -3.91 6.55
C ILE A 53 -15.42 -4.27 8.05
N GLY A 54 -14.74 -3.57 8.96
CA GLY A 54 -15.12 -3.46 10.37
C GLY A 54 -14.93 -4.70 11.27
N ARG A 55 -14.38 -5.80 10.75
CA ARG A 55 -14.15 -7.07 11.50
C ARG A 55 -12.79 -7.05 12.22
N SER A 56 -12.13 -8.20 12.32
CA SER A 56 -10.73 -8.33 12.79
C SER A 56 -9.69 -7.81 11.79
N LEU A 57 -10.09 -6.89 10.90
CA LEU A 57 -9.26 -6.27 9.86
C LEU A 57 -8.97 -4.80 10.15
N LYS A 58 -9.46 -4.28 11.30
CA LYS A 58 -9.26 -2.89 11.65
C LYS A 58 -7.77 -2.57 11.86
N VAL A 59 -7.35 -1.45 11.30
CA VAL A 59 -5.98 -0.94 11.35
C VAL A 59 -6.00 0.56 11.64
N GLU A 60 -4.85 1.12 12.00
CA GLU A 60 -4.69 2.57 12.17
C GLU A 60 -4.77 3.25 10.80
N GLU A 61 -5.32 4.47 10.75
CA GLU A 61 -5.43 5.28 9.53
C GLU A 61 -4.30 6.32 9.50
N ASP A 62 -3.07 5.83 9.63
CA ASP A 62 -1.86 6.66 9.73
C ASP A 62 -1.12 6.82 8.38
N GLY A 63 -1.60 6.15 7.34
CA GLY A 63 -1.00 6.13 6.01
C GLY A 63 0.31 5.35 5.93
N GLN A 64 0.60 4.42 6.86
CA GLN A 64 1.81 3.60 6.86
C GLN A 64 1.49 2.11 6.68
N TYR A 65 2.18 1.47 5.74
CA TYR A 65 2.00 0.05 5.46
C TYR A 65 3.01 -0.76 6.27
N ASN A 66 2.64 -1.09 7.50
CA ASN A 66 3.49 -1.82 8.43
C ASN A 66 3.06 -3.28 8.55
N GLY A 67 3.58 -3.97 9.56
CA GLY A 67 3.23 -5.37 9.82
C GLY A 67 1.75 -5.57 10.16
N ASN A 68 1.05 -4.54 10.62
CA ASN A 68 -0.37 -4.65 10.96
C ASN A 68 -1.23 -4.72 9.69
N GLU A 69 -0.92 -3.87 8.72
CA GLU A 69 -1.57 -3.78 7.40
C GLU A 69 -1.28 -5.03 6.58
N VAL A 70 -0.04 -5.53 6.60
CA VAL A 70 0.31 -6.84 5.99
C VAL A 70 -0.60 -7.94 6.54
N ARG A 71 -0.71 -8.06 7.88
CA ARG A 71 -1.55 -9.10 8.51
C ARG A 71 -3.03 -8.92 8.19
N ALA A 72 -3.52 -7.69 8.20
CA ALA A 72 -4.91 -7.39 7.87
C ALA A 72 -5.22 -7.75 6.40
N ILE A 73 -4.35 -7.39 5.47
CA ILE A 73 -4.50 -7.73 4.05
C ILE A 73 -4.39 -9.23 3.80
N SER A 74 -3.42 -9.93 4.40
CA SER A 74 -3.35 -11.40 4.30
C SER A 74 -4.64 -12.05 4.80
N ARG A 75 -5.17 -11.58 5.95
CA ARG A 75 -6.42 -12.10 6.51
C ARG A 75 -7.62 -11.77 5.63
N TYR A 76 -7.66 -10.59 5.04
CA TYR A 76 -8.67 -10.20 4.07
C TYR A 76 -8.65 -11.11 2.85
N GLN A 77 -7.48 -11.30 2.24
CA GLN A 77 -7.29 -12.15 1.06
C GLN A 77 -7.75 -13.58 1.34
N ASN A 78 -7.39 -14.15 2.49
CA ASN A 78 -7.85 -15.47 2.89
C ASN A 78 -9.38 -15.53 3.14
N MET A 79 -9.94 -14.52 3.81
CA MET A 79 -11.38 -14.47 4.15
C MET A 79 -12.27 -14.36 2.91
N PHE A 80 -11.82 -13.63 1.89
CA PHE A 80 -12.60 -13.37 0.68
C PHE A 80 -12.15 -14.17 -0.54
N GLY A 81 -11.17 -15.08 -0.37
CA GLY A 81 -10.65 -15.91 -1.45
C GLY A 81 -10.03 -15.10 -2.58
N VAL A 82 -9.31 -14.02 -2.25
CA VAL A 82 -8.59 -13.22 -3.24
C VAL A 82 -7.31 -13.94 -3.62
N GLU A 83 -7.19 -14.27 -4.90
CA GLU A 83 -6.02 -14.91 -5.50
C GLU A 83 -5.33 -13.93 -6.49
N GLY A 84 -4.08 -14.22 -6.85
CA GLY A 84 -3.31 -13.44 -7.82
C GLY A 84 -2.37 -12.40 -7.21
N ASP A 85 -2.57 -12.02 -5.95
CA ASP A 85 -1.63 -11.16 -5.20
C ASP A 85 -0.87 -11.96 -4.14
N PRO A 86 0.40 -11.61 -3.84
CA PRO A 86 1.10 -12.18 -2.70
C PRO A 86 0.39 -11.88 -1.38
N GLN A 87 0.54 -12.78 -0.41
CA GLN A 87 -0.10 -12.63 0.90
C GLN A 87 0.35 -11.33 1.58
N GLY A 88 -0.61 -10.49 1.96
CA GLY A 88 -0.35 -9.24 2.64
C GLY A 88 0.17 -8.11 1.75
N VAL A 89 0.12 -8.29 0.43
CA VAL A 89 0.39 -7.25 -0.58
C VAL A 89 -0.93 -6.77 -1.16
N TYR A 90 -1.14 -5.46 -1.18
CA TYR A 90 -2.33 -4.85 -1.77
C TYR A 90 -2.08 -4.58 -3.25
N GLY A 91 -2.24 -5.63 -4.05
CA GLY A 91 -2.16 -5.58 -5.51
C GLY A 91 -3.52 -5.37 -6.18
N PRO A 92 -3.59 -5.45 -7.53
CA PRO A 92 -4.79 -5.13 -8.29
C PRO A 92 -6.00 -6.01 -7.94
N ALA A 93 -5.79 -7.30 -7.68
CA ALA A 93 -6.89 -8.22 -7.36
C ALA A 93 -7.50 -7.89 -5.98
N THR A 94 -6.66 -7.65 -4.99
CA THR A 94 -7.04 -7.27 -3.63
C THR A 94 -7.69 -5.89 -3.64
N ARG A 95 -7.15 -4.95 -4.41
CA ARG A 95 -7.71 -3.61 -4.60
C ARG A 95 -9.12 -3.67 -5.16
N SER A 96 -9.31 -4.33 -6.30
CA SER A 96 -10.64 -4.46 -6.90
C SER A 96 -11.65 -5.13 -5.96
N SER A 97 -11.20 -6.13 -5.20
CA SER A 97 -12.03 -6.79 -4.18
C SER A 97 -12.40 -5.86 -3.02
N LEU A 98 -11.47 -5.05 -2.51
CA LEU A 98 -11.76 -4.09 -1.43
C LEU A 98 -12.65 -2.96 -1.91
N GLU A 99 -12.39 -2.41 -3.09
CA GLU A 99 -13.16 -1.33 -3.70
C GLU A 99 -14.61 -1.72 -3.99
N SER A 100 -14.86 -2.92 -4.50
CA SER A 100 -16.23 -3.41 -4.75
C SER A 100 -17.08 -3.57 -3.49
N ARG A 101 -16.47 -3.53 -2.29
CA ARG A 101 -17.13 -3.73 -0.99
C ARG A 101 -17.16 -2.47 -0.12
N THR A 102 -16.52 -1.38 -0.56
CA THR A 102 -16.30 -0.19 0.26
C THR A 102 -16.50 1.07 -0.55
N GLN A 103 -16.88 2.16 0.11
CA GLN A 103 -16.99 3.48 -0.51
C GLN A 103 -16.08 4.40 0.28
N VAL A 104 -15.06 4.96 -0.36
CA VAL A 104 -14.15 5.93 0.26
C VAL A 104 -14.61 7.35 0.03
#